data_AF-A0A2G2KXJ9-F1
#
_entry.id   AF-A0A2G2KXJ9-F1
#
_cell.length_a   1.000
_cell.length_b   1.000
_cell.length_c   1.000
_cell.angle_alpha   90.00
_cell.angle_beta   90.00
_cell.angle_gamma   90.00
#
_symmetry.space_group_name_H-M   'P 1'
#
loop_
_entity.id
_entity.type
_entity.pdbx_description
1 polymer ?
#
loop_
_entity_poly.entity_id
_entity_poly.type
_entity_poly.pdbx_seq_one_letter_code
_entity_poly.pdbx_strand_id
1 'polypeptide(L)'
;MSETNLKPTLHLIQKNLSNSEFDLQTNRMTNNGDQLVFMGDCVFNLTILNQSINQLEGLTIYVIDSDFKARALDENLTQQVIIIDFEQFVSLTINADKVITW
;
A
#
# COMPACT_ATOMS: atom_id res chain seq x y z
N MET A 1 26.80 -10.77 12.86
CA MET A 1 25.66 -9.94 13.30
C MET A 1 24.43 -10.50 12.61
N SER A 2 23.51 -11.13 13.33
CA SER A 2 22.25 -11.58 12.75
C SER A 2 21.38 -10.34 12.58
N GLU A 3 21.07 -9.97 11.34
CA GLU A 3 19.97 -9.06 11.07
C GLU A 3 18.72 -9.68 11.71
N THR A 4 18.24 -9.07 12.79
CA THR A 4 16.90 -9.38 13.29
C THR A 4 15.97 -9.07 12.14
N ASN A 5 15.35 -10.10 11.57
CA ASN A 5 14.40 -9.99 10.47
C ASN A 5 13.15 -9.30 11.05
N LEU A 6 13.18 -7.96 11.09
CA LEU A 6 12.10 -7.15 11.63
C LEU A 6 10.89 -7.35 10.71
N LYS A 7 9.78 -7.79 11.31
CA LYS A 7 8.52 -7.90 10.58
C LYS A 7 8.08 -6.51 10.10
N PRO A 8 7.49 -6.38 8.91
CA PRO A 8 7.07 -5.10 8.37
C PRO A 8 5.86 -4.54 9.11
N THR A 9 5.69 -3.21 9.12
CA THR A 9 4.39 -2.60 9.44
C THR A 9 3.51 -2.60 8.19
N LEU A 10 2.25 -3.02 8.35
CA LEU A 10 1.25 -2.97 7.28
C LEU A 10 0.36 -1.73 7.46
N HIS A 11 0.35 -0.83 6.47
CA HIS A 11 -0.46 0.38 6.44
C HIS A 11 -1.64 0.20 5.49
N LEU A 12 -2.86 0.33 6.00
CA LEU A 12 -4.10 0.22 5.22
C LEU A 12 -4.57 1.62 4.84
N ILE A 13 -4.73 1.85 3.54
CA ILE A 13 -5.21 3.12 2.99
C ILE A 13 -6.71 2.96 2.69
N GLN A 14 -7.54 3.54 3.56
CA GLN A 14 -9.01 3.42 3.49
C GLN A 14 -9.74 4.77 3.31
N LYS A 15 -8.99 5.87 3.21
CA LYS A 15 -9.51 7.16 2.74
C LYS A 15 -8.79 7.68 1.50
N ASN A 16 -9.50 8.46 0.70
CA ASN A 16 -8.88 9.20 -0.39
C ASN A 16 -7.92 10.25 0.18
N LEU A 17 -6.72 10.32 -0.39
CA LEU A 17 -5.66 11.21 0.07
C LEU A 17 -5.29 12.17 -1.06
N SER A 18 -5.08 13.44 -0.73
CA SER A 18 -4.34 14.33 -1.62
C SER A 18 -2.87 13.91 -1.70
N ASN A 19 -2.15 14.32 -2.76
CA ASN A 19 -0.71 14.09 -2.86
C ASN A 19 0.04 14.57 -1.61
N SER A 20 -0.26 15.78 -1.13
CA SER A 20 0.43 16.32 0.06
C SER A 20 0.15 15.54 1.34
N GLU A 21 -1.06 15.01 1.52
CA GLU A 21 -1.39 14.19 2.70
C GLU A 21 -0.70 12.83 2.62
N PHE A 22 -0.69 12.22 1.42
CA PHE A 22 0.00 10.97 1.18
C PHE A 22 1.50 11.11 1.44
N ASP A 23 2.16 12.08 0.81
CA ASP A 23 3.58 12.34 0.97
C ASP A 23 3.94 12.64 2.44
N LEU A 24 3.10 13.41 3.14
CA LEU A 24 3.34 13.71 4.56
C LEU A 24 3.25 12.46 5.44
N GLN A 25 2.26 11.61 5.20
CA GLN A 25 2.04 10.38 5.98
C GLN A 25 3.13 9.36 5.69
N THR A 26 3.45 9.10 4.43
CA THR A 26 4.50 8.14 4.05
C THR A 26 5.86 8.56 4.63
N ASN A 27 6.26 9.83 4.46
CA ASN A 27 7.54 10.33 4.98
C ASN A 27 7.67 10.30 6.51
N ARG A 28 6.55 10.35 7.27
CA ARG A 28 6.59 10.43 8.74
C ARG A 28 6.29 9.12 9.44
N MET A 29 5.48 8.27 8.82
CA MET A 29 4.84 7.13 9.48
C MET A 29 5.30 5.78 8.94
N THR A 30 6.11 5.76 7.89
CA THR A 30 6.61 4.52 7.28
C THR A 30 8.13 4.40 7.40
N ASN A 31 8.63 3.17 7.41
CA ASN A 31 10.05 2.85 7.33
C ASN A 31 10.32 1.93 6.13
N ASN A 32 11.59 1.81 5.74
CA ASN A 32 11.98 0.81 4.74
C ASN A 32 11.56 -0.60 5.18
N GLY A 33 10.95 -1.34 4.25
CA GLY A 33 10.36 -2.65 4.46
C GLY A 33 8.86 -2.61 4.78
N ASP A 34 8.29 -1.46 5.13
CA ASP A 34 6.86 -1.35 5.38
C ASP A 34 6.03 -1.58 4.10
N GLN A 35 4.77 -1.91 4.31
CA GLN A 35 3.84 -2.34 3.27
C GLN A 35 2.61 -1.43 3.29
N LEU A 36 2.11 -1.06 2.11
CA LEU A 36 0.91 -0.25 1.95
C LEU A 36 -0.14 -1.06 1.18
N VAL A 37 -1.38 -1.10 1.67
CA VAL A 37 -2.50 -1.77 1.00
C VAL A 37 -3.61 -0.77 0.72
N PHE A 38 -3.91 -0.55 -0.55
CA PHE A 38 -5.06 0.25 -0.99
C PHE A 38 -6.29 -0.65 -1.13
N MET A 39 -7.39 -0.25 -0.47
CA MET A 39 -8.64 -1.02 -0.48
C MET A 39 -9.86 -0.12 -0.44
N GLY A 40 -11.03 -0.68 -0.74
CA GLY A 40 -12.28 0.08 -0.87
C GLY A 40 -12.18 1.17 -1.94
N ASP A 41 -12.76 2.33 -1.66
CA ASP A 41 -12.77 3.45 -2.62
C ASP A 41 -11.38 4.04 -2.90
N CYS A 42 -10.39 3.70 -2.09
CA CYS A 42 -9.08 4.34 -2.14
C CYS A 42 -8.19 3.77 -3.23
N VAL A 43 -8.62 2.72 -3.92
CA VAL A 43 -7.91 2.23 -5.11
C VAL A 43 -7.83 3.30 -6.21
N PHE A 44 -8.74 4.30 -6.24
CA PHE A 44 -8.62 5.47 -7.12
C PHE A 44 -7.38 6.32 -6.84
N ASN A 45 -6.85 6.31 -5.62
CA ASN A 45 -5.62 7.02 -5.28
C ASN A 45 -4.43 6.52 -6.11
N LEU A 46 -4.43 5.25 -6.57
CA LEU A 46 -3.32 4.71 -7.37
C LEU A 46 -3.14 5.48 -8.70
N THR A 47 -4.24 5.97 -9.28
CA THR A 47 -4.20 6.79 -10.49
C THR A 47 -3.75 8.22 -10.21
N ILE A 48 -4.18 8.79 -9.09
CA ILE A 48 -3.93 10.20 -8.71
C ILE A 48 -2.50 10.38 -8.16
N LEU A 49 -2.06 9.44 -7.33
CA LEU A 49 -0.79 9.45 -6.61
C LEU A 49 0.33 8.77 -7.39
N ASN A 50 0.11 8.46 -8.67
CA ASN A 50 1.01 7.62 -9.46
C ASN A 50 2.47 8.10 -9.44
N GLN A 51 2.67 9.43 -9.48
CA GLN A 51 4.00 10.03 -9.38
C GLN A 51 4.61 9.88 -7.98
N SER A 52 3.87 10.18 -6.92
CA SER A 52 4.32 10.01 -5.54
C SER A 52 4.65 8.54 -5.23
N ILE A 53 3.80 7.62 -5.68
CA ILE A 53 3.99 6.17 -5.54
C ILE A 53 5.31 5.72 -6.18
N ASN A 54 5.61 6.19 -7.40
CA ASN A 54 6.86 5.84 -8.08
C ASN A 54 8.13 6.35 -7.38
N GLN A 55 7.99 7.37 -6.54
CA GLN A 55 9.11 7.97 -5.79
C GLN A 55 9.33 7.30 -4.43
N LEU A 56 8.42 6.41 -4.00
CA LEU A 56 8.57 5.68 -2.76
C LEU A 56 9.58 4.55 -2.93
N GLU A 57 10.75 4.73 -2.33
CA GLU A 57 11.75 3.68 -2.24
C GLU A 57 11.58 2.88 -0.95
N GLY A 58 11.82 1.57 -1.01
CA GLY A 58 11.84 0.71 0.17
C GLY A 58 10.45 0.34 0.74
N LEU A 59 9.35 0.74 0.10
CA LEU A 59 7.99 0.33 0.46
C LEU A 59 7.44 -0.67 -0.55
N THR A 60 6.62 -1.61 -0.09
CA THR A 60 5.87 -2.49 -1.00
C THR A 60 4.41 -2.06 -1.06
N ILE A 61 3.89 -1.87 -2.27
CA ILE A 61 2.55 -1.32 -2.46
C ILE A 61 1.64 -2.40 -3.05
N TYR A 62 0.49 -2.58 -2.42
CA TYR A 62 -0.51 -3.57 -2.76
C TYR A 62 -1.87 -2.93 -3.04
N VAL A 63 -2.69 -3.60 -3.83
CA VAL A 63 -4.09 -3.26 -4.06
C VAL A 63 -4.96 -4.50 -4.03
N ILE A 64 -6.17 -4.39 -3.45
CA ILE A 64 -7.14 -5.49 -3.44
C ILE A 64 -7.76 -5.66 -4.84
N ASP A 65 -7.57 -6.83 -5.44
CA ASP A 65 -8.00 -7.18 -6.81
C ASP A 65 -9.50 -6.96 -7.01
N SER A 66 -10.34 -7.42 -6.07
CA SER A 66 -11.78 -7.26 -6.17
C SER A 66 -12.22 -5.79 -6.14
N ASP A 67 -11.55 -4.95 -5.34
CA ASP A 67 -11.85 -3.52 -5.26
C ASP A 67 -11.38 -2.76 -6.51
N PHE A 68 -10.23 -3.16 -7.04
CA PHE A 68 -9.65 -2.63 -8.26
C PHE A 68 -10.55 -2.91 -9.47
N LYS A 69 -10.97 -4.17 -9.62
CA LYS A 69 -11.92 -4.61 -10.67
C LYS A 69 -13.30 -3.99 -10.51
N ALA A 70 -13.83 -3.91 -9.29
CA ALA A 70 -15.15 -3.32 -9.04
C ALA A 70 -15.25 -1.85 -9.47
N ARG A 71 -14.11 -1.14 -9.51
CA ARG A 71 -14.02 0.27 -9.93
C ARG A 71 -13.58 0.45 -11.38
N ALA A 72 -13.48 -0.64 -12.14
CA ALA A 72 -13.07 -0.63 -13.55
C ALA A 72 -11.75 0.11 -13.77
N LEU A 73 -10.80 -0.07 -12.86
CA LEU A 73 -9.44 0.45 -13.03
C LEU A 73 -8.64 -0.56 -13.87
N ASP A 74 -7.88 -0.05 -14.84
CA ASP A 74 -7.08 -0.86 -15.76
C ASP A 74 -5.70 -1.18 -15.18
N GLU A 75 -5.13 -2.31 -15.61
CA GLU A 75 -3.79 -2.79 -15.20
C GLU A 75 -2.62 -1.88 -15.62
N ASN A 76 -2.87 -0.73 -16.26
CA ASN A 76 -1.86 0.30 -16.56
C ASN A 76 -1.43 1.10 -15.32
N LEU A 77 -1.46 0.46 -14.15
CA LEU A 77 -0.81 0.97 -12.96
C LEU A 77 0.70 0.95 -13.15
N THR A 78 1.38 1.72 -12.33
CA THR A 78 2.84 1.69 -12.27
C THR A 78 3.37 0.31 -11.95
N GLN A 79 4.57 0.01 -12.47
CA GLN A 79 5.25 -1.29 -12.35
C GLN A 79 5.51 -1.74 -10.90
N GLN A 80 5.17 -0.92 -9.90
CA GLN A 80 5.46 -1.14 -8.48
C GLN A 80 4.24 -1.58 -7.66
N VAL A 81 3.02 -1.58 -8.22
CA VAL A 81 1.81 -2.00 -7.48
C VAL A 81 1.52 -3.48 -7.68
N ILE A 82 1.41 -4.22 -6.57
CA ILE A 82 1.11 -5.66 -6.57
C ILE A 82 -0.39 -5.86 -6.32
N ILE A 83 -1.09 -6.47 -7.28
CA ILE A 83 -2.50 -6.83 -7.13
C ILE A 83 -2.60 -8.11 -6.29
N ILE A 84 -3.41 -8.08 -5.23
CA ILE A 84 -3.61 -9.20 -4.31
C ILE A 84 -5.08 -9.48 -4.04
N ASP A 85 -5.41 -10.73 -3.71
CA ASP A 85 -6.74 -11.09 -3.21
C ASP A 85 -6.85 -10.94 -1.68
N PHE A 86 -8.03 -11.27 -1.13
CA PHE A 86 -8.26 -11.21 0.31
C PHE A 86 -7.50 -12.27 1.11
N GLU A 87 -7.18 -13.43 0.53
CA GLU A 87 -6.41 -14.47 1.23
C GLU A 87 -4.95 -14.03 1.41
N GLN A 88 -4.38 -13.43 0.37
CA GLN A 88 -3.07 -12.79 0.40
C GLN A 88 -3.08 -11.59 1.36
N PHE A 89 -4.12 -10.75 1.35
CA PHE A 89 -4.27 -9.67 2.32
C PHE A 89 -4.28 -10.18 3.77
N VAL A 90 -5.08 -11.21 4.08
CA VAL A 90 -5.09 -11.84 5.41
C VAL A 90 -3.70 -12.35 5.76
N SER A 91 -3.00 -12.97 4.82
CA SER A 91 -1.62 -13.42 5.01
C SER A 91 -0.66 -12.27 5.35
N LEU A 92 -0.80 -11.10 4.69
CA LEU A 92 -0.01 -9.91 5.04
C LEU A 92 -0.27 -9.47 6.48
N THR A 93 -1.53 -9.45 6.91
CA THR A 93 -1.88 -9.03 8.28
C THR A 93 -1.30 -9.95 9.37
N ILE A 94 -1.22 -11.26 9.10
CA ILE A 94 -0.64 -12.25 10.02
C ILE A 94 0.89 -12.11 10.10
N ASN A 95 1.53 -11.76 8.99
CA ASN A 95 2.98 -11.68 8.88
C ASN A 95 3.55 -10.32 9.30
N ALA A 96 2.74 -9.27 9.32
CA ALA A 96 3.12 -7.95 9.81
C ALA A 96 3.39 -7.96 11.32
N ASP A 97 4.23 -7.02 11.78
CA ASP A 97 4.41 -6.75 13.21
C ASP A 97 3.16 -6.11 13.80
N LYS A 98 2.58 -5.17 13.04
CA LYS A 98 1.35 -4.45 13.38
C LYS A 98 0.67 -3.93 12.13
N VAL A 99 -0.61 -3.59 12.29
CA VAL A 99 -1.44 -2.98 11.24
C VAL A 99 -1.85 -1.57 11.67
N ILE A 100 -1.66 -0.59 10.78
CA ILE A 100 -2.08 0.80 10.97
C ILE A 100 -3.08 1.13 9.88
N THR A 101 -4.20 1.77 10.22
CA THR A 101 -5.22 2.19 9.24
C THR A 101 -5.23 3.71 9.12
N TRP A 102 -5.20 4.22 7.88
CA TRP A 102 -5.18 5.64 7.53
C TRP A 102 -6.50 6.10 6.92
#